data_AF-A0A017TCF9-F1
#
_entry.id   AF-A0A017TCF9-F1
#
_cell.length_a   1.000
_cell.length_b   1.000
_cell.length_c   1.000
_cell.angle_alpha   90.00
_cell.angle_beta   90.00
_cell.angle_gamma   90.00
#
_symmetry.space_group_name_H-M   'P 1'
#
loop_
_entity.id
_entity.type
_entity.pdbx_description
1 polymer ?
#
loop_
_entity_poly.entity_id
_entity_poly.type
_entity_poly.pdbx_seq_one_letter_code
_entity_poly.pdbx_strand_id
1 'polypeptide(L)'
;MHASVLLVAMAALGLAGCGNFGSPPGSTTTTSGGGGATTSGVGGAGGATSSTAGGEGGSGGVGGSGGSGGTGGAGGAGGAGGAGGGALAGYGALSGACGTIDGSDIDSPQPQLIQSEIDFTGESTFDADFLSDGGRQIYATPNLGGSSIYSEIFAFEVLYRCEGAVLLKTEADIAYDVDGKKTDILVEIASEKVGVSVVRAMSYPEGAAFPLNTARDLLEGKLSDIQESTANVAPADAWEKQILSVIAQTSGHADTIAAAYDLVDPLVKADTIVVVTVTEGTDQFIYYNQNP
;
A
#
# COMPACT_ATOMS: atom_id res chain seq x y z
N MET A 1 -39.40 -35.10 30.37
CA MET A 1 -38.10 -34.74 29.77
C MET A 1 -37.85 -33.29 30.12
N HIS A 2 -36.73 -32.94 30.75
CA HIS A 2 -36.46 -31.57 31.21
C HIS A 2 -35.74 -30.77 30.11
N ALA A 3 -36.27 -29.59 29.77
CA ALA A 3 -35.62 -28.64 28.89
C ALA A 3 -34.97 -27.54 29.74
N SER A 4 -33.63 -27.50 29.78
CA SER A 4 -32.89 -26.41 30.40
C SER A 4 -32.76 -25.25 29.43
N VAL A 5 -33.42 -24.13 29.72
CA VAL A 5 -33.23 -22.88 28.98
C VAL A 5 -31.96 -22.21 29.51
N LEU A 6 -30.90 -22.20 28.71
CA LEU A 6 -29.64 -21.53 29.06
C LEU A 6 -29.73 -20.05 28.64
N LEU A 7 -29.98 -19.17 29.62
CA LEU A 7 -30.00 -17.73 29.40
C LEU A 7 -28.57 -17.18 29.39
N VAL A 8 -28.03 -16.91 28.20
CA VAL A 8 -26.73 -16.23 28.03
C VAL A 8 -26.95 -14.72 28.09
N ALA A 9 -26.41 -14.07 29.12
CA ALA A 9 -26.43 -12.62 29.25
C ALA A 9 -25.25 -11.99 28.49
N MET A 10 -25.53 -11.18 27.46
CA MET A 10 -24.50 -10.34 26.85
C MET A 10 -24.12 -9.21 27.80
N ALA A 11 -22.85 -9.18 28.23
CA ALA A 11 -22.26 -8.06 28.94
C ALA A 11 -21.73 -7.03 27.94
N ALA A 12 -22.41 -5.88 27.81
CA ALA A 12 -21.91 -4.78 27.00
C ALA A 12 -20.75 -4.07 27.72
N LEU A 13 -19.52 -4.28 27.22
CA LEU A 13 -18.32 -3.64 27.76
C LEU A 13 -17.99 -2.37 26.97
N GLY A 14 -18.45 -1.21 27.46
CA GLY A 14 -18.16 0.08 26.84
C GLY A 14 -16.74 0.55 27.14
N LEU A 15 -15.90 0.70 26.11
CA LEU A 15 -14.63 1.41 26.22
C LEU A 15 -14.88 2.93 26.14
N ALA A 16 -14.78 3.60 27.29
CA ALA A 16 -14.67 5.06 27.33
C ALA A 16 -13.22 5.46 27.04
N GLY A 17 -13.00 6.30 26.03
CA GLY A 17 -11.68 6.85 25.73
C GLY A 17 -11.27 7.99 26.66
N CYS A 18 -9.97 8.07 26.96
CA CYS A 18 -9.32 9.25 27.54
C CYS A 18 -7.92 9.36 26.92
N GLY A 19 -7.69 10.32 26.03
CA GLY A 19 -6.35 10.67 25.54
C GLY A 19 -5.58 11.51 26.57
N ASN A 20 -4.25 11.46 26.52
CA ASN A 20 -3.40 12.37 27.30
C ASN A 20 -2.06 12.62 26.59
N PHE A 21 -2.05 13.53 25.60
CA PHE A 21 -0.82 14.03 24.99
C PHE A 21 -0.14 15.02 25.95
N GLY A 22 1.01 14.65 26.50
CA GLY A 22 1.83 15.49 27.38
C GLY A 22 3.26 15.63 26.86
N SER A 23 3.61 16.82 26.36
CA SER A 23 4.95 17.11 25.84
C SER A 23 6.00 17.28 26.97
N PRO A 24 7.26 16.88 26.76
CA PRO A 24 8.37 17.12 27.69
C PRO A 24 8.85 18.59 27.61
N PRO A 25 9.50 19.15 28.66
CA PRO A 25 10.93 18.90 28.83
C PRO A 25 11.41 18.79 30.30
N GLY A 26 12.52 18.08 30.49
CA GLY A 26 13.27 18.07 31.76
C GLY A 26 14.72 17.69 31.54
N SER A 27 15.64 18.65 31.67
CA SER A 27 17.08 18.42 31.51
C SER A 27 17.76 18.19 32.85
N THR A 28 18.63 17.17 32.92
CA THR A 28 19.55 17.01 34.06
C THR A 28 20.92 16.53 33.58
N THR A 29 21.91 17.42 33.69
CA THR A 29 23.32 17.11 33.48
C THR A 29 23.82 16.10 34.51
N THR A 30 24.65 15.14 34.11
CA THR A 30 25.66 14.51 34.98
C THR A 30 26.90 14.19 34.15
N THR A 31 28.07 14.28 34.77
CA THR A 31 29.38 14.36 34.09
C THR A 31 30.29 13.20 34.52
N SER A 32 31.39 12.99 33.77
CA SER A 32 32.54 12.09 34.03
C SER A 32 32.38 10.62 33.62
N GLY A 33 33.46 9.93 33.19
CA GLY A 33 34.79 10.47 32.85
C GLY A 33 35.91 9.42 32.72
N GLY A 34 36.85 9.66 31.82
CA GLY A 34 38.01 8.79 31.54
C GLY A 34 37.69 7.55 30.69
N GLY A 35 38.62 6.95 29.94
CA GLY A 35 40.00 7.38 29.65
C GLY A 35 40.95 6.17 29.45
N GLY A 36 41.52 6.02 28.26
CA GLY A 36 42.51 4.96 27.98
C GLY A 36 42.93 4.83 26.51
N ALA A 37 44.24 4.78 26.27
CA ALA A 37 44.87 4.27 25.04
C ALA A 37 45.36 2.82 25.31
N THR A 38 45.90 1.97 24.41
CA THR A 38 46.55 2.13 23.08
C THR A 38 45.93 1.07 22.09
N THR A 39 46.48 0.53 20.98
CA THR A 39 47.85 0.29 20.46
C THR A 39 47.82 0.07 18.93
N SER A 40 48.99 -0.17 18.30
CA SER A 40 49.19 -0.29 16.84
C SER A 40 49.36 -1.74 16.33
N GLY A 41 49.08 -1.96 15.05
CA GLY A 41 49.46 -3.15 14.24
C GLY A 41 48.69 -3.11 12.89
N VAL A 42 49.25 -2.97 11.68
CA VAL A 42 50.55 -3.29 11.02
C VAL A 42 50.63 -4.72 10.47
N GLY A 43 50.53 -4.84 9.13
CA GLY A 43 50.77 -6.06 8.33
C GLY A 43 49.50 -6.87 7.98
N GLY A 44 49.35 -7.43 6.77
CA GLY A 44 50.18 -7.26 5.58
C GLY A 44 49.78 -8.15 4.38
N ALA A 45 49.98 -7.60 3.17
CA ALA A 45 50.32 -8.20 1.87
C ALA A 45 49.80 -9.60 1.43
N GLY A 46 49.17 -9.63 0.24
CA GLY A 46 48.95 -10.84 -0.59
C GLY A 46 47.59 -10.81 -1.31
N GLY A 47 47.44 -10.91 -2.64
CA GLY A 47 48.45 -10.90 -3.72
C GLY A 47 48.39 -12.11 -4.66
N ALA A 48 47.47 -12.12 -5.63
CA ALA A 48 47.40 -13.11 -6.72
C ALA A 48 46.72 -12.51 -7.98
N THR A 49 46.92 -13.11 -9.17
CA THR A 49 46.63 -12.49 -10.48
C THR A 49 46.04 -13.44 -11.53
N SER A 50 45.00 -13.00 -12.25
CA SER A 50 44.58 -13.43 -13.60
C SER A 50 43.53 -12.42 -14.13
N SER A 51 43.49 -11.89 -15.37
CA SER A 51 43.76 -12.40 -16.73
C SER A 51 42.59 -13.28 -17.25
N THR A 52 41.89 -13.01 -18.38
CA THR A 52 42.16 -12.14 -19.55
C THR A 52 40.87 -11.84 -20.35
N ALA A 53 40.91 -10.85 -21.25
CA ALA A 53 39.98 -10.58 -22.37
C ALA A 53 38.59 -9.98 -22.01
N GLY A 54 37.95 -9.20 -22.88
CA GLY A 54 38.42 -8.62 -24.15
C GLY A 54 37.29 -8.29 -25.12
N GLY A 55 37.22 -7.05 -25.63
CA GLY A 55 36.13 -6.61 -26.52
C GLY A 55 36.16 -5.11 -26.86
N GLU A 56 37.06 -4.71 -27.75
CA GLU A 56 37.04 -3.38 -28.39
C GLU A 56 36.24 -3.43 -29.71
N GLY A 57 35.62 -2.31 -30.10
CA GLY A 57 35.12 -2.12 -31.47
C GLY A 57 33.79 -1.38 -31.60
N GLY A 58 33.84 -0.10 -31.98
CA GLY A 58 32.64 0.74 -32.13
C GLY A 58 32.92 2.13 -32.70
N SER A 59 33.77 2.22 -33.73
CA SER A 59 34.23 3.49 -34.31
C SER A 59 33.11 4.31 -34.96
N GLY A 60 33.00 5.59 -34.60
CA GLY A 60 31.99 6.50 -35.15
C GLY A 60 32.19 6.84 -36.64
N GLY A 61 31.09 7.05 -37.36
CA GLY A 61 31.09 7.50 -38.74
C GLY A 61 30.94 9.02 -38.86
N VAL A 62 31.85 9.66 -39.59
CA VAL A 62 31.76 11.08 -40.00
C VAL A 62 31.78 11.20 -41.52
N GLY A 63 30.78 11.89 -42.08
CA GLY A 63 30.71 12.22 -43.51
C GLY A 63 29.26 12.41 -43.99
N GLY A 64 28.98 13.47 -44.76
CA GLY A 64 27.63 13.74 -45.28
C GLY A 64 27.28 15.21 -45.52
N SER A 65 28.14 15.98 -46.17
CA SER A 65 27.87 17.39 -46.49
C SER A 65 27.15 17.58 -47.84
N GLY A 66 25.96 18.18 -47.83
CA GLY A 66 25.32 18.77 -49.01
C GLY A 66 24.03 18.07 -49.48
N GLY A 67 22.92 18.81 -49.48
CA GLY A 67 21.61 18.32 -49.94
C GLY A 67 20.50 19.33 -49.63
N SER A 68 20.26 20.29 -50.53
CA SER A 68 19.31 21.38 -50.31
C SER A 68 17.92 21.09 -50.89
N GLY A 69 16.88 21.31 -50.08
CA GLY A 69 15.49 21.47 -50.54
C GLY A 69 14.59 20.25 -50.37
N GLY A 70 13.75 20.29 -49.33
CA GLY A 70 12.66 19.35 -49.11
C GLY A 70 11.64 19.93 -48.13
N THR A 71 10.37 20.02 -48.52
CA THR A 71 9.30 20.65 -47.73
C THR A 71 8.43 19.61 -47.02
N GLY A 72 8.15 19.84 -45.74
CA GLY A 72 7.00 19.25 -45.05
C GLY A 72 7.18 17.81 -44.57
N GLY A 73 7.69 17.66 -43.34
CA GLY A 73 7.44 16.49 -42.50
C GLY A 73 6.78 16.98 -41.21
N ALA A 74 5.60 16.47 -40.88
CA ALA A 74 5.00 16.73 -39.56
C ALA A 74 5.89 16.11 -38.47
N GLY A 75 5.97 16.76 -37.31
CA GLY A 75 6.70 16.20 -36.17
C GLY A 75 6.15 14.82 -35.83
N GLY A 76 7.04 13.82 -35.71
CA GLY A 76 6.65 12.50 -35.26
C GLY A 76 5.99 12.62 -33.89
N ALA A 77 4.79 12.04 -33.75
CA ALA A 77 4.18 11.91 -32.43
C ALA A 77 5.16 11.18 -31.50
N GLY A 78 5.23 11.61 -30.24
CA GLY A 78 5.96 10.86 -29.23
C GLY A 78 5.49 9.41 -29.23
N GLY A 79 6.42 8.47 -29.08
CA GLY A 79 6.06 7.06 -28.99
C GLY A 79 5.00 6.88 -27.90
N ALA A 80 3.88 6.24 -28.24
CA ALA A 80 2.88 5.91 -27.25
C ALA A 80 3.56 5.11 -26.13
N GLY A 81 3.43 5.57 -24.88
CA GLY A 81 3.71 4.72 -23.74
C GLY A 81 2.92 3.42 -23.88
N GLY A 82 3.48 2.31 -23.38
CA GLY A 82 2.83 1.01 -23.49
C GLY A 82 1.40 1.13 -22.98
N ALA A 83 0.42 0.81 -23.83
CA ALA A 83 -0.98 0.86 -23.42
C ALA A 83 -1.17 -0.18 -22.32
N GLY A 84 -1.35 0.30 -21.08
CA GLY A 84 -1.64 -0.53 -19.93
C GLY A 84 -2.79 -1.47 -20.25
N GLY A 85 -2.66 -2.73 -19.83
CA GLY A 85 -3.75 -3.69 -19.98
C GLY A 85 -4.99 -3.14 -19.27
N GLY A 86 -6.10 -3.03 -19.98
CA GLY A 86 -7.37 -2.66 -19.34
C GLY A 86 -7.70 -3.66 -18.23
N ALA A 87 -8.26 -3.15 -17.12
CA ALA A 87 -8.46 -3.90 -15.89
C ALA A 87 -9.03 -5.30 -16.12
N LEU A 88 -8.49 -6.31 -15.42
CA LEU A 88 -9.02 -7.67 -15.48
C LEU A 88 -10.49 -7.70 -15.02
N ALA A 89 -11.27 -8.60 -15.61
CA ALA A 89 -12.63 -8.87 -15.17
C ALA A 89 -12.63 -9.55 -13.79
N GLY A 90 -13.66 -9.28 -13.00
CA GLY A 90 -13.90 -9.80 -11.65
C GLY A 90 -15.20 -9.20 -11.11
N TYR A 91 -15.54 -9.47 -9.85
CA TYR A 91 -16.75 -8.91 -9.20
C TYR A 91 -16.78 -7.38 -9.25
N GLY A 92 -17.84 -6.77 -9.80
CA GLY A 92 -17.95 -5.32 -9.97
C GLY A 92 -17.11 -4.72 -11.11
N ALA A 93 -17.57 -3.60 -11.66
CA ALA A 93 -16.92 -2.89 -12.77
C ALA A 93 -15.83 -1.93 -12.25
N LEU A 94 -14.55 -2.26 -12.49
CA LEU A 94 -13.39 -1.47 -12.07
C LEU A 94 -12.99 -0.44 -13.14
N SER A 95 -12.71 0.79 -12.73
CA SER A 95 -12.28 1.90 -13.59
C SER A 95 -11.35 2.88 -12.85
N GLY A 96 -10.90 3.94 -13.54
CA GLY A 96 -9.94 4.92 -13.03
C GLY A 96 -8.51 4.61 -13.51
N ALA A 97 -7.53 4.84 -12.64
CA ALA A 97 -6.13 4.52 -12.91
C ALA A 97 -5.88 3.01 -12.70
N CYS A 98 -5.46 2.33 -13.77
CA CYS A 98 -4.95 0.95 -13.76
C CYS A 98 -3.75 0.84 -14.72
N GLY A 99 -2.80 -0.03 -14.42
CA GLY A 99 -1.54 -0.13 -15.16
C GLY A 99 -0.66 1.09 -14.90
N THR A 100 -0.64 1.53 -13.64
CA THR A 100 -0.05 2.79 -13.15
C THR A 100 0.89 2.62 -11.96
N ILE A 101 1.11 1.38 -11.50
CA ILE A 101 2.17 1.04 -10.53
C ILE A 101 3.10 0.04 -11.23
N ASP A 102 4.17 0.52 -11.85
CA ASP A 102 5.23 -0.35 -12.39
C ASP A 102 6.45 -0.42 -11.46
N GLY A 103 7.44 -1.24 -11.82
CA GLY A 103 8.65 -1.42 -11.00
C GLY A 103 9.40 -0.11 -10.71
N SER A 104 9.30 0.89 -11.58
CA SER A 104 9.91 2.21 -11.35
C SER A 104 9.14 3.06 -10.34
N ASP A 105 7.84 2.80 -10.11
CA ASP A 105 7.06 3.39 -9.01
C ASP A 105 7.36 2.70 -7.67
N ILE A 106 7.61 1.39 -7.70
CA ILE A 106 8.08 0.60 -6.55
C ILE A 106 9.48 1.06 -6.10
N ASP A 107 10.45 1.12 -7.02
CA ASP A 107 11.82 1.60 -6.78
C ASP A 107 11.90 3.10 -6.41
N SER A 108 10.83 3.87 -6.65
CA SER A 108 10.84 5.32 -6.46
C SER A 108 10.76 5.72 -4.99
N PRO A 109 11.65 6.60 -4.48
CA PRO A 109 11.55 7.18 -3.14
C PRO A 109 10.54 8.35 -3.10
N GLN A 110 9.56 8.40 -4.00
CA GLN A 110 8.51 9.42 -4.02
C GLN A 110 7.17 8.80 -3.61
N PRO A 111 6.41 9.45 -2.71
CA PRO A 111 5.07 9.02 -2.37
C PRO A 111 4.09 9.42 -3.47
N GLN A 112 3.03 8.64 -3.65
CA GLN A 112 2.07 8.82 -4.75
C GLN A 112 0.64 8.81 -4.23
N LEU A 113 -0.28 9.36 -5.03
CA LEU A 113 -1.73 9.27 -4.82
C LEU A 113 -2.38 8.84 -6.12
N ILE A 114 -3.07 7.70 -6.10
CA ILE A 114 -3.72 7.05 -7.25
C ILE A 114 -5.21 6.91 -6.93
N GLN A 115 -6.08 7.09 -7.92
CA GLN A 115 -7.54 6.99 -7.75
C GLN A 115 -8.15 5.95 -8.69
N SER A 116 -9.03 5.12 -8.15
CA SER A 116 -9.80 4.09 -8.85
C SER A 116 -11.25 4.09 -8.35
N GLU A 117 -12.14 3.45 -9.10
CA GLU A 117 -13.58 3.33 -8.78
C GLU A 117 -14.06 1.92 -9.12
N ILE A 118 -14.83 1.29 -8.22
CA ILE A 118 -15.44 -0.01 -8.44
C ILE A 118 -16.96 0.04 -8.22
N ASP A 119 -17.72 -0.12 -9.31
CA ASP A 119 -19.18 -0.09 -9.32
C ASP A 119 -19.76 -1.50 -9.18
N PHE A 120 -20.52 -1.73 -8.11
CA PHE A 120 -21.24 -2.98 -7.84
C PHE A 120 -22.72 -2.93 -8.24
N THR A 121 -23.18 -1.91 -8.97
CA THR A 121 -24.59 -1.76 -9.42
C THR A 121 -25.06 -2.92 -10.32
N GLY A 122 -24.13 -3.59 -11.00
CA GLY A 122 -24.42 -4.82 -11.77
C GLY A 122 -24.67 -6.06 -10.91
N GLU A 123 -24.23 -6.05 -9.65
CA GLU A 123 -24.18 -7.23 -8.78
C GLU A 123 -25.32 -7.20 -7.74
N SER A 124 -26.09 -8.28 -7.65
CA SER A 124 -27.23 -8.37 -6.71
C SER A 124 -26.85 -8.75 -5.29
N THR A 125 -25.71 -9.43 -5.12
CA THR A 125 -25.23 -10.07 -3.88
C THR A 125 -23.75 -10.40 -4.03
N PHE A 126 -22.96 -10.22 -2.98
CA PHE A 126 -21.56 -10.67 -2.95
C PHE A 126 -21.45 -12.17 -3.24
N ASP A 127 -20.56 -12.52 -4.18
CA ASP A 127 -20.28 -13.88 -4.60
C ASP A 127 -18.76 -14.07 -4.80
N ALA A 128 -18.17 -14.98 -4.02
CA ALA A 128 -16.73 -15.22 -3.99
C ALA A 128 -16.20 -15.99 -5.22
N ASP A 129 -17.08 -16.58 -6.05
CA ASP A 129 -16.66 -17.24 -7.29
C ASP A 129 -16.18 -16.23 -8.36
N PHE A 130 -16.58 -14.96 -8.25
CA PHE A 130 -16.14 -13.85 -9.12
C PHE A 130 -14.85 -13.15 -8.65
N LEU A 131 -14.28 -13.55 -7.51
CA LEU A 131 -12.97 -13.08 -7.07
C LEU A 131 -11.83 -13.80 -7.80
N SER A 132 -10.63 -13.26 -7.70
CA SER A 132 -9.39 -13.97 -8.00
C SER A 132 -9.11 -15.09 -6.99
N ASP A 133 -8.10 -15.92 -7.25
CA ASP A 133 -7.64 -16.93 -6.28
C ASP A 133 -7.09 -16.29 -4.99
N GLY A 134 -6.44 -15.11 -5.10
CA GLY A 134 -5.99 -14.35 -3.94
C GLY A 134 -7.15 -13.75 -3.14
N GLY A 135 -8.15 -13.18 -3.81
CA GLY A 135 -9.38 -12.69 -3.17
C GLY A 135 -10.14 -13.81 -2.46
N ARG A 136 -10.25 -14.99 -3.07
CA ARG A 136 -10.78 -16.20 -2.42
C ARG A 136 -9.94 -16.66 -1.23
N GLN A 137 -8.60 -16.56 -1.30
CA GLN A 137 -7.74 -16.91 -0.18
C GLN A 137 -7.93 -15.95 1.01
N ILE A 138 -8.00 -14.64 0.78
CA ILE A 138 -8.31 -13.65 1.84
C ILE A 138 -9.69 -13.94 2.45
N TYR A 139 -10.71 -14.21 1.63
CA TYR A 139 -12.05 -14.57 2.10
C TYR A 139 -12.11 -15.88 2.90
N ALA A 140 -11.24 -16.84 2.61
CA ALA A 140 -11.19 -18.14 3.28
C ALA A 140 -10.33 -18.15 4.57
N THR A 141 -9.38 -17.23 4.70
CA THR A 141 -8.52 -17.11 5.88
C THR A 141 -9.24 -16.33 7.00
N PRO A 142 -9.30 -16.84 8.24
CA PRO A 142 -9.79 -16.06 9.37
C PRO A 142 -8.89 -14.84 9.64
N ASN A 143 -9.43 -13.63 9.54
CA ASN A 143 -8.70 -12.41 9.89
C ASN A 143 -8.37 -12.38 11.39
N LEU A 144 -7.24 -11.77 11.78
CA LEU A 144 -6.84 -11.73 13.20
C LEU A 144 -7.73 -10.79 14.03
N GLY A 145 -8.47 -9.89 13.38
CA GLY A 145 -9.68 -9.32 13.97
C GLY A 145 -10.44 -8.32 13.10
N GLY A 146 -11.76 -8.29 13.27
CA GLY A 146 -12.60 -7.15 12.93
C GLY A 146 -13.46 -7.28 11.68
N SER A 147 -13.99 -6.15 11.24
CA SER A 147 -15.02 -6.00 10.21
C SER A 147 -14.48 -5.65 8.82
N SER A 148 -13.19 -5.89 8.57
CA SER A 148 -12.47 -5.31 7.41
C SER A 148 -12.28 -6.26 6.22
N ILE A 149 -12.62 -7.56 6.36
CA ILE A 149 -12.30 -8.60 5.37
C ILE A 149 -12.72 -8.25 3.93
N TYR A 150 -13.87 -7.61 3.74
CA TYR A 150 -14.31 -7.16 2.41
C TYR A 150 -13.49 -5.98 1.88
N SER A 151 -13.05 -5.06 2.73
CA SER A 151 -12.11 -4.00 2.34
C SER A 151 -10.74 -4.59 1.98
N GLU A 152 -10.27 -5.60 2.69
CA GLU A 152 -9.03 -6.33 2.40
C GLU A 152 -9.11 -7.06 1.05
N ILE A 153 -10.21 -7.76 0.80
CA ILE A 153 -10.51 -8.41 -0.49
C ILE A 153 -10.51 -7.39 -1.63
N PHE A 154 -11.25 -6.28 -1.52
CA PHE A 154 -11.35 -5.33 -2.63
C PHE A 154 -10.11 -4.43 -2.80
N ALA A 155 -9.34 -4.19 -1.73
CA ALA A 155 -7.99 -3.64 -1.85
C ALA A 155 -7.08 -4.57 -2.68
N PHE A 156 -7.13 -5.88 -2.43
CA PHE A 156 -6.38 -6.85 -3.23
C PHE A 156 -6.89 -6.96 -4.67
N GLU A 157 -8.20 -7.09 -4.88
CA GLU A 157 -8.80 -7.22 -6.22
C GLU A 157 -8.47 -6.02 -7.12
N VAL A 158 -8.43 -4.78 -6.58
CA VAL A 158 -7.99 -3.61 -7.34
C VAL A 158 -6.54 -3.78 -7.81
N LEU A 159 -5.62 -4.13 -6.92
CA LEU A 159 -4.20 -4.31 -7.26
C LEU A 159 -3.97 -5.51 -8.20
N TYR A 160 -4.68 -6.62 -8.02
CA TYR A 160 -4.65 -7.77 -8.93
C TYR A 160 -5.16 -7.39 -10.33
N ARG A 161 -6.30 -6.69 -10.41
CA ARG A 161 -6.99 -6.40 -11.68
C ARG A 161 -6.38 -5.23 -12.45
N CYS A 162 -5.86 -4.21 -11.75
CA CYS A 162 -5.18 -3.08 -12.38
C CYS A 162 -3.69 -3.35 -12.65
N GLU A 163 -2.96 -3.87 -11.66
CA GLU A 163 -1.49 -3.85 -11.60
C GLU A 163 -0.87 -5.27 -11.64
N GLY A 164 -1.70 -6.31 -11.76
CA GLY A 164 -1.26 -7.71 -11.84
C GLY A 164 -0.76 -8.31 -10.51
N ALA A 165 -1.07 -7.69 -9.38
CA ALA A 165 -0.54 -8.08 -8.06
C ALA A 165 -0.89 -9.53 -7.67
N VAL A 166 0.10 -10.30 -7.22
CA VAL A 166 -0.09 -11.69 -6.74
C VAL A 166 -0.07 -11.71 -5.22
N LEU A 167 -1.07 -12.34 -4.58
CA LEU A 167 -1.07 -12.50 -3.13
C LEU A 167 0.05 -13.46 -2.70
N LEU A 168 0.92 -13.01 -1.80
CA LEU A 168 1.93 -13.85 -1.17
C LEU A 168 1.49 -14.34 0.21
N LYS A 169 0.94 -13.44 1.05
CA LYS A 169 0.58 -13.71 2.46
C LYS A 169 -0.55 -12.82 2.97
N THR A 170 -1.31 -13.32 3.94
CA THR A 170 -2.26 -12.52 4.75
C THR A 170 -1.59 -12.02 6.04
N GLU A 171 -2.20 -11.09 6.78
CA GLU A 171 -1.73 -10.59 8.08
C GLU A 171 -1.27 -11.70 9.05
N ALA A 172 -1.97 -12.84 9.03
CA ALA A 172 -1.71 -13.99 9.88
C ALA A 172 -0.45 -14.79 9.49
N ASP A 173 -0.02 -14.70 8.23
CA ASP A 173 1.10 -15.46 7.67
C ASP A 173 2.41 -14.66 7.62
N ILE A 174 2.34 -13.32 7.68
CA ILE A 174 3.50 -12.42 7.67
C ILE A 174 4.24 -12.51 9.00
N ALA A 175 5.54 -12.81 8.94
CA ALA A 175 6.41 -12.86 10.11
C ALA A 175 6.90 -11.46 10.50
N TYR A 176 6.89 -11.17 11.80
CA TYR A 176 7.41 -9.95 12.40
C TYR A 176 8.41 -10.34 13.51
N ASP A 177 9.56 -9.67 13.55
CA ASP A 177 10.57 -9.87 14.61
C ASP A 177 10.25 -9.05 15.87
N VAL A 178 9.34 -8.08 15.76
CA VAL A 178 8.88 -7.18 16.83
C VAL A 178 7.35 -7.18 16.91
N ASP A 179 6.80 -7.21 18.12
CA ASP A 179 5.36 -7.08 18.37
C ASP A 179 4.97 -5.60 18.40
N GLY A 180 3.98 -5.22 17.57
CA GLY A 180 3.67 -3.82 17.24
C GLY A 180 2.69 -3.73 16.07
N LYS A 181 2.78 -2.65 15.27
CA LYS A 181 1.97 -2.49 14.05
C LYS A 181 2.33 -3.51 12.98
N LYS A 182 1.31 -3.87 12.20
CA LYS A 182 1.32 -4.88 11.13
C LYS A 182 0.61 -4.35 9.89
N THR A 183 0.96 -4.95 8.77
CA THR A 183 0.39 -4.74 7.43
C THR A 183 -0.62 -5.85 7.13
N ASP A 184 -1.76 -5.47 6.53
CA ASP A 184 -2.94 -6.34 6.36
C ASP A 184 -2.71 -7.49 5.34
N ILE A 185 -2.02 -7.25 4.22
CA ILE A 185 -1.57 -8.30 3.26
C ILE A 185 -0.18 -7.99 2.66
N LEU A 186 0.48 -9.02 2.13
CA LEU A 186 1.73 -8.91 1.35
C LEU A 186 1.51 -9.45 -0.06
N VAL A 187 1.89 -8.65 -1.06
CA VAL A 187 1.74 -8.99 -2.48
C VAL A 187 3.08 -8.92 -3.23
N GLU A 188 3.12 -9.54 -4.40
CA GLU A 188 4.16 -9.34 -5.42
C GLU A 188 3.62 -8.42 -6.52
N ILE A 189 4.31 -7.31 -6.83
CA ILE A 189 4.04 -6.42 -7.97
C ILE A 189 5.37 -6.21 -8.70
N ALA A 190 5.37 -6.33 -10.04
CA ALA A 190 6.59 -6.27 -10.87
C ALA A 190 7.73 -7.22 -10.43
N SER A 191 7.39 -8.33 -9.76
CA SER A 191 8.29 -9.27 -9.08
C SER A 191 9.03 -8.78 -7.83
N GLU A 192 8.63 -7.62 -7.29
CA GLU A 192 9.05 -7.13 -5.98
C GLU A 192 7.96 -7.28 -4.92
N LYS A 193 8.37 -7.41 -3.66
CA LYS A 193 7.47 -7.52 -2.51
C LYS A 193 6.95 -6.14 -2.10
N VAL A 194 5.63 -6.03 -1.95
CA VAL A 194 4.95 -4.80 -1.52
C VAL A 194 4.00 -5.12 -0.37
N GLY A 195 4.20 -4.47 0.77
CA GLY A 195 3.25 -4.51 1.87
C GLY A 195 2.02 -3.66 1.55
N VAL A 196 0.81 -4.17 1.80
CA VAL A 196 -0.43 -3.40 1.58
C VAL A 196 -1.20 -3.29 2.89
N SER A 197 -1.31 -2.06 3.38
CA SER A 197 -2.16 -1.74 4.53
C SER A 197 -3.51 -1.18 4.05
N VAL A 198 -4.59 -1.49 4.76
CA VAL A 198 -5.97 -1.19 4.34
C VAL A 198 -6.66 -0.27 5.33
N VAL A 199 -7.49 0.66 4.84
CA VAL A 199 -8.34 1.52 5.68
C VAL A 199 -9.63 1.90 4.95
N ARG A 200 -10.70 2.15 5.70
CA ARG A 200 -11.96 2.69 5.14
C ARG A 200 -12.07 4.19 5.37
N ALA A 201 -12.27 4.94 4.30
CA ALA A 201 -12.69 6.35 4.35
C ALA A 201 -14.22 6.40 4.28
N MET A 202 -14.86 6.31 5.45
CA MET A 202 -16.31 6.15 5.60
C MET A 202 -16.85 7.01 6.74
N SER A 203 -18.17 7.20 6.75
CA SER A 203 -18.86 7.95 7.81
C SER A 203 -19.82 7.07 8.62
N TYR A 204 -20.04 7.44 9.88
CA TYR A 204 -21.05 6.83 10.74
C TYR A 204 -21.84 7.91 11.52
N PRO A 205 -23.19 7.93 11.46
CA PRO A 205 -24.04 7.06 10.62
C PRO A 205 -23.80 7.27 9.13
N GLU A 206 -24.33 6.36 8.32
CA GLU A 206 -24.32 6.45 6.86
C GLU A 206 -24.86 7.80 6.36
N GLY A 207 -24.21 8.38 5.36
CA GLY A 207 -24.56 9.72 4.84
C GLY A 207 -24.21 10.90 5.76
N ALA A 208 -23.57 10.68 6.91
CA ALA A 208 -22.94 11.78 7.65
C ALA A 208 -21.75 12.38 6.86
N ALA A 209 -21.37 13.61 7.19
CA ALA A 209 -20.23 14.27 6.54
C ALA A 209 -18.90 13.72 7.05
N PHE A 210 -17.94 13.54 6.14
CA PHE A 210 -16.56 13.17 6.44
C PHE A 210 -15.68 14.44 6.50
N PRO A 211 -15.21 14.89 7.67
CA PRO A 211 -14.46 16.15 7.78
C PRO A 211 -13.02 16.03 7.28
N LEU A 212 -12.50 17.09 6.66
CA LEU A 212 -11.11 17.16 6.18
C LEU A 212 -10.07 16.89 7.27
N ASN A 213 -10.31 17.32 8.52
CA ASN A 213 -9.42 16.99 9.64
C ASN A 213 -9.49 15.50 9.98
N THR A 214 -10.67 14.88 9.98
CA THR A 214 -10.82 13.42 10.22
C THR A 214 -10.12 12.62 9.13
N ALA A 215 -10.21 13.04 7.86
CA ALA A 215 -9.47 12.43 6.76
C ALA A 215 -7.95 12.56 6.92
N ARG A 216 -7.45 13.72 7.37
CA ARG A 216 -6.02 13.93 7.63
C ARG A 216 -5.54 13.14 8.84
N ASP A 217 -6.25 13.20 9.97
CA ASP A 217 -5.92 12.47 11.20
C ASP A 217 -5.91 10.94 10.94
N LEU A 218 -6.77 10.44 10.04
CA LEU A 218 -6.80 9.05 9.57
C LEU A 218 -5.56 8.69 8.73
N LEU A 219 -5.18 9.54 7.76
CA LEU A 219 -3.99 9.33 6.93
C LEU A 219 -2.69 9.44 7.76
N GLU A 220 -2.55 10.46 8.60
CA GLU A 220 -1.39 10.64 9.49
C GLU A 220 -1.19 9.43 10.40
N GLY A 221 -2.27 8.88 10.95
CA GLY A 221 -2.25 7.63 11.72
C GLY A 221 -1.81 6.42 10.89
N LYS A 222 -2.50 6.12 9.77
CA LYS A 222 -2.21 4.92 8.96
C LYS A 222 -0.85 4.97 8.26
N LEU A 223 -0.37 6.13 7.85
CA LEU A 223 0.97 6.30 7.26
C LEU A 223 2.08 6.17 8.34
N SER A 224 1.83 6.62 9.57
CA SER A 224 2.75 6.34 10.70
C SER A 224 2.79 4.85 11.04
N ASP A 225 1.64 4.18 11.04
CA ASP A 225 1.52 2.74 11.30
C ASP A 225 2.27 1.89 10.24
N ILE A 226 2.27 2.34 8.98
CA ILE A 226 3.03 1.75 7.87
C ILE A 226 4.55 1.84 8.11
N GLN A 227 5.05 2.98 8.58
CA GLN A 227 6.48 3.12 8.90
C GLN A 227 6.89 2.18 10.05
N GLU A 228 6.02 1.99 11.04
CA GLU A 228 6.26 1.04 12.13
C GLU A 228 6.18 -0.43 11.64
N SER A 229 5.21 -0.80 10.79
CA SER A 229 5.11 -2.18 10.29
C SER A 229 6.27 -2.58 9.36
N THR A 230 6.75 -1.65 8.52
CA THR A 230 8.01 -1.84 7.75
C THR A 230 9.23 -2.03 8.66
N ALA A 231 9.26 -1.42 9.85
CA ALA A 231 10.36 -1.60 10.80
C ALA A 231 10.25 -2.90 11.63
N ASN A 232 9.04 -3.46 11.77
CA ASN A 232 8.77 -4.66 12.58
C ASN A 232 8.87 -5.98 11.79
N VAL A 233 8.72 -5.96 10.46
CA VAL A 233 8.65 -7.17 9.61
C VAL A 233 9.96 -7.96 9.60
N ALA A 234 9.86 -9.29 9.66
CA ALA A 234 11.03 -10.17 9.67
C ALA A 234 11.68 -10.25 8.27
N PRO A 235 13.01 -10.39 8.15
CA PRO A 235 13.72 -10.39 6.86
C PRO A 235 13.28 -11.45 5.82
N ALA A 236 12.52 -12.47 6.22
CA ALA A 236 11.94 -13.44 5.30
C ALA A 236 10.76 -12.89 4.48
N ASP A 237 10.01 -11.92 5.03
CA ASP A 237 8.79 -11.35 4.46
C ASP A 237 8.91 -9.85 4.13
N ALA A 238 10.01 -9.22 4.54
CA ALA A 238 10.29 -7.81 4.31
C ALA A 238 10.10 -7.35 2.85
N TRP A 239 9.66 -6.11 2.73
CA TRP A 239 9.41 -5.33 1.52
C TRP A 239 10.21 -4.03 1.61
N GLU A 240 10.55 -3.41 0.48
CA GLU A 240 11.13 -2.05 0.48
C GLU A 240 10.05 -0.96 0.33
N LYS A 241 8.86 -1.32 -0.19
CA LYS A 241 7.76 -0.41 -0.51
C LYS A 241 6.45 -0.83 0.17
N GLN A 242 5.60 0.14 0.54
CA GLN A 242 4.21 -0.13 0.92
C GLN A 242 3.17 0.68 0.13
N ILE A 243 1.97 0.10 0.05
CA ILE A 243 0.74 0.73 -0.43
C ILE A 243 -0.22 0.92 0.75
N LEU A 244 -0.83 2.11 0.86
CA LEU A 244 -2.02 2.33 1.67
C LEU A 244 -3.25 2.29 0.76
N SER A 245 -4.05 1.23 0.84
CA SER A 245 -5.33 1.14 0.16
C SER A 245 -6.43 1.77 1.02
N VAL A 246 -7.05 2.82 0.48
CA VAL A 246 -8.13 3.59 1.10
C VAL A 246 -9.43 3.27 0.36
N ILE A 247 -10.27 2.44 0.97
CA ILE A 247 -11.57 2.07 0.43
C ILE A 247 -12.59 3.13 0.86
N ALA A 248 -13.06 3.94 -0.09
CA ALA A 248 -13.78 5.19 0.14
C ALA A 248 -15.27 5.08 -0.20
N GLN A 249 -16.13 5.35 0.80
CA GLN A 249 -17.57 5.11 0.75
C GLN A 249 -18.33 5.91 -0.31
N THR A 250 -17.77 7.04 -0.75
CA THR A 250 -18.27 7.79 -1.91
C THR A 250 -17.12 8.54 -2.56
N SER A 251 -17.30 8.98 -3.80
CA SER A 251 -16.48 10.02 -4.44
C SER A 251 -16.13 11.20 -3.52
N GLY A 252 -17.10 11.72 -2.76
CA GLY A 252 -16.85 12.82 -1.79
C GLY A 252 -15.95 12.43 -0.59
N HIS A 253 -15.90 11.16 -0.20
CA HIS A 253 -14.90 10.69 0.77
C HIS A 253 -13.50 10.65 0.12
N ALA A 254 -13.39 10.19 -1.13
CA ALA A 254 -12.12 10.15 -1.86
C ALA A 254 -11.55 11.55 -2.15
N ASP A 255 -12.39 12.52 -2.55
CA ASP A 255 -12.02 13.94 -2.68
C ASP A 255 -11.45 14.50 -1.37
N THR A 256 -12.08 14.14 -0.24
CA THR A 256 -11.65 14.59 1.09
C THR A 256 -10.35 13.91 1.52
N ILE A 257 -10.11 12.65 1.14
CA ILE A 257 -8.83 11.95 1.33
C ILE A 257 -7.72 12.59 0.47
N ALA A 258 -8.00 12.94 -0.79
CA ALA A 258 -7.03 13.62 -1.64
C ALA A 258 -6.66 15.01 -1.10
N ALA A 259 -7.66 15.82 -0.71
CA ALA A 259 -7.44 17.12 -0.08
C ALA A 259 -6.74 17.02 1.29
N ALA A 260 -6.96 15.92 2.03
CA ALA A 260 -6.23 15.65 3.27
C ALA A 260 -4.78 15.23 3.00
N TYR A 261 -4.54 14.39 2.00
CA TYR A 261 -3.21 13.93 1.60
C TYR A 261 -2.30 15.12 1.27
N ASP A 262 -2.77 16.13 0.55
CA ASP A 262 -2.00 17.36 0.27
C ASP A 262 -1.56 18.13 1.54
N LEU A 263 -2.20 17.89 2.68
CA LEU A 263 -1.88 18.51 3.97
C LEU A 263 -1.01 17.63 4.89
N VAL A 264 -0.82 16.34 4.58
CA VAL A 264 0.05 15.44 5.36
C VAL A 264 1.52 15.77 5.09
N ASP A 265 2.33 15.80 6.16
CA ASP A 265 3.77 16.04 6.07
C ASP A 265 4.47 15.03 5.13
N PRO A 266 5.31 15.46 4.17
CA PRO A 266 6.07 14.54 3.32
C PRO A 266 6.90 13.49 4.07
N LEU A 267 7.35 13.77 5.30
CA LEU A 267 8.06 12.80 6.14
C LEU A 267 7.14 11.72 6.72
N VAL A 268 5.84 11.99 6.85
CA VAL A 268 4.82 11.00 7.24
C VAL A 268 4.40 10.18 6.03
N LYS A 269 4.28 10.79 4.85
CA LYS A 269 4.07 10.07 3.57
C LYS A 269 5.23 9.13 3.21
N ALA A 270 6.45 9.51 3.56
CA ALA A 270 7.69 8.86 3.15
C ALA A 270 7.70 8.60 1.62
N ASP A 271 7.73 7.34 1.21
CA ASP A 271 7.68 6.84 -0.17
C ASP A 271 6.38 6.06 -0.46
N THR A 272 5.40 6.07 0.46
CA THR A 272 4.19 5.24 0.37
C THR A 272 3.29 5.66 -0.79
N ILE A 273 2.79 4.67 -1.54
CA ILE A 273 1.76 4.87 -2.56
C ILE A 273 0.40 4.78 -1.89
N VAL A 274 -0.44 5.81 -2.03
CA VAL A 274 -1.82 5.79 -1.53
C VAL A 274 -2.76 5.52 -2.69
N VAL A 275 -3.46 4.38 -2.66
CA VAL A 275 -4.49 4.02 -3.65
C VAL A 275 -5.86 4.28 -3.03
N VAL A 276 -6.62 5.21 -3.58
CA VAL A 276 -7.97 5.53 -3.12
C VAL A 276 -8.98 4.92 -4.08
N THR A 277 -9.70 3.91 -3.62
CA THR A 277 -10.75 3.23 -4.40
C THR A 277 -12.10 3.69 -3.91
N VAL A 278 -12.85 4.42 -4.75
CA VAL A 278 -14.27 4.70 -4.53
C VAL A 278 -15.07 3.41 -4.76
N THR A 279 -16.04 3.12 -3.90
CA THR A 279 -17.05 2.09 -4.15
C THR A 279 -18.39 2.74 -4.45
N GLU A 280 -19.16 2.18 -5.37
CA GLU A 280 -20.51 2.64 -5.71
C GLU A 280 -21.45 1.43 -5.91
N GLY A 281 -22.77 1.65 -5.87
CA GLY A 281 -23.78 0.61 -6.11
C GLY A 281 -24.08 -0.26 -4.89
N THR A 282 -24.04 -1.58 -5.03
CA THR A 282 -24.38 -2.56 -3.97
C THR A 282 -23.23 -2.77 -2.98
N ASP A 283 -22.67 -1.69 -2.42
CA ASP A 283 -21.36 -1.70 -1.72
C ASP A 283 -21.42 -1.85 -0.19
N GLN A 284 -22.59 -1.66 0.44
CA GLN A 284 -22.74 -1.50 1.90
C GLN A 284 -22.07 -2.58 2.75
N PHE A 285 -21.95 -3.81 2.22
CA PHE A 285 -21.31 -4.95 2.89
C PHE A 285 -19.81 -4.70 3.21
N ILE A 286 -19.17 -3.77 2.50
CA ILE A 286 -17.77 -3.36 2.71
C ILE A 286 -17.63 -2.50 3.98
N TYR A 287 -18.63 -1.68 4.32
CA TYR A 287 -18.56 -0.69 5.40
C TYR A 287 -19.32 -1.11 6.65
N TYR A 288 -20.46 -1.78 6.46
CA TYR A 288 -21.40 -2.13 7.50
C TYR A 288 -21.57 -3.64 7.50
N ASN A 289 -20.98 -4.32 8.49
CA ASN A 289 -21.14 -5.75 8.71
C ASN A 289 -22.63 -6.12 8.82
N GLN A 290 -23.23 -6.54 7.71
CA GLN A 290 -24.55 -7.13 7.72
C GLN A 290 -24.38 -8.58 8.16
N ASN A 291 -24.69 -8.85 9.43
CA ASN A 291 -24.96 -10.22 9.86
C ASN A 291 -26.14 -10.75 9.01
N PRO A 292 -26.01 -11.93 8.38
CA PRO A 292 -27.13 -12.60 7.73
C PRO A 292 -28.16 -13.15 8.73
#